data_AF-A0A6S7KN20-F1
#
_entry.id   AF-A0A6S7KN20-F1
#
_cell.length_a   1.000
_cell.length_b   1.000
_cell.length_c   1.000
_cell.angle_alpha   90.00
_cell.angle_beta   90.00
_cell.angle_gamma   90.00
#
_symmetry.space_group_name_H-M   'P 1'
#
loop_
_entity.id
_entity.type
_entity.pdbx_description
1 polymer ?
#
loop_
_entity_poly.entity_id
_entity_poly.type
_entity_poly.pdbx_seq_one_letter_code
_entity_poly.pdbx_strand_id
1 'polypeptide(L)'
;NDVELNPGPVISSEHLEHCSSVVNNRSTIATERKTFRCLSWNTRSLFSLHRTSDGDMISNNSSLQDFVYSEQIDIVFLTETWLSDKHFDAEVLRQDYNVFRVDRKCKTGGGVLIATKESSFTETKQ
;
A
#
# COMPACT_ATOMS: atom_id res chain seq x y z
N ASN A 1 -36.61 12.31 -17.55
CA ASN A 1 -36.44 11.45 -16.35
C ASN A 1 -35.07 10.84 -16.45
N ASP A 2 -34.07 11.69 -16.23
CA ASP A 2 -32.67 11.39 -16.50
C ASP A 2 -32.03 10.98 -15.19
N VAL A 3 -31.63 9.71 -15.13
CA VAL A 3 -30.90 9.14 -13.99
C VAL A 3 -29.45 9.56 -14.16
N GLU A 4 -29.03 10.53 -13.35
CA GLU A 4 -27.66 11.02 -13.27
C GLU A 4 -26.72 9.89 -12.82
N LEU A 5 -25.88 9.41 -13.73
CA LEU A 5 -24.83 8.44 -13.46
C LEU A 5 -23.75 9.13 -12.63
N ASN A 6 -23.64 8.74 -11.35
CA ASN A 6 -22.55 9.17 -10.48
C ASN A 6 -21.21 8.76 -11.11
N PRO A 7 -20.30 9.72 -11.41
CA PRO A 7 -18.94 9.38 -11.78
C PRO A 7 -18.26 8.71 -10.58
N GLY A 8 -17.64 7.55 -10.82
CA GLY A 8 -16.83 6.86 -9.81
C GLY A 8 -15.72 7.76 -9.25
N PRO A 9 -15.11 7.39 -8.12
CA PRO A 9 -14.15 8.24 -7.43
C PRO A 9 -12.99 8.59 -8.36
N VAL A 10 -12.92 9.87 -8.74
CA VAL A 10 -11.77 10.48 -9.39
C VAL A 10 -10.66 10.55 -8.34
N ILE A 11 -9.55 9.86 -8.58
CA ILE A 11 -8.38 9.90 -7.72
C ILE A 11 -7.75 11.29 -7.94
N SER A 12 -8.09 12.25 -7.10
CA SER A 12 -7.39 13.54 -7.08
C SER A 12 -5.98 13.32 -6.56
N SER A 13 -5.00 13.88 -7.25
CA SER A 13 -3.56 13.77 -6.95
C SER A 13 -3.12 14.52 -5.69
N GLU A 14 -4.01 14.72 -4.71
CA GLU A 14 -3.79 15.55 -3.52
C GLU A 14 -4.00 14.74 -2.25
N HIS A 15 -3.08 13.82 -1.97
CA HIS A 15 -2.80 13.37 -0.60
C HIS A 15 -1.40 12.78 -0.46
N LEU A 16 -0.39 13.58 -0.83
CA LEU A 16 0.97 13.41 -0.34
C LEU A 16 1.18 14.48 0.74
N GLU A 17 0.91 14.14 2.00
CA GLU A 17 1.34 15.00 3.11
C GLU A 17 2.87 14.95 3.21
N HIS A 18 3.49 16.02 2.71
CA HIS A 18 4.92 16.26 2.80
C HIS A 18 5.24 16.73 4.22
N CYS A 19 5.74 15.83 5.08
CA CYS A 19 6.30 16.22 6.37
C CYS A 19 7.67 16.88 6.15
N SER A 20 7.68 18.19 5.91
CA SER A 20 8.90 19.01 5.87
C SER A 20 9.45 19.22 7.28
N SER A 21 10.73 18.87 7.47
CA SER A 21 11.46 18.95 8.75
C SER A 21 11.61 20.38 9.27
N VAL A 22 11.29 20.60 10.55
CA VAL A 22 11.64 21.81 11.31
C VAL A 22 13.15 21.86 11.52
N VAL A 23 13.81 22.90 10.97
CA VAL A 23 15.25 23.16 11.13
C VAL A 23 15.48 23.93 12.43
N ASN A 24 16.20 23.34 13.39
CA ASN A 24 16.72 24.03 14.57
C ASN A 24 18.25 23.90 14.60
N ASN A 25 18.93 25.05 14.60
CA ASN A 25 20.39 25.18 14.59
C ASN A 25 21.00 24.77 15.95
N ARG A 26 21.56 23.55 16.04
CA ARG A 26 22.60 23.17 17.02
C ARG A 26 23.50 22.07 16.44
N SER A 27 24.80 22.27 16.64
CA SER A 27 25.98 21.52 16.22
C SER A 27 25.82 20.04 15.81
N THR A 28 26.12 19.81 14.53
CA THR A 28 26.53 18.60 13.79
C THR A 28 26.93 17.33 14.58
N ILE A 29 25.96 16.45 14.80
CA ILE A 29 26.12 15.03 14.44
C ILE A 29 25.08 14.83 13.34
N ALA A 30 25.52 14.76 12.08
CA ALA A 30 24.62 14.49 10.97
C ALA A 30 24.14 13.03 11.10
N THR A 31 23.13 12.83 11.94
CA THR A 31 22.34 11.59 11.92
C THR A 31 21.66 11.59 10.57
N GLU A 32 22.10 10.74 9.65
CA GLU A 32 21.40 10.52 8.40
C GLU A 32 19.96 10.15 8.74
N ARG A 33 19.04 11.07 8.47
CA ARG A 33 17.61 10.83 8.65
C ARG A 33 17.16 10.01 7.44
N LYS A 34 17.01 8.70 7.64
CA LYS A 34 16.32 7.86 6.66
C LYS A 34 14.87 8.30 6.58
N THR A 35 14.43 8.71 5.39
CA THR A 35 13.03 8.97 5.10
C THR A 35 12.38 7.66 4.64
N PHE A 36 11.14 7.43 5.05
CA PHE A 36 10.37 6.26 4.65
C PHE A 36 9.21 6.70 3.77
N ARG A 37 9.06 6.06 2.61
CA ARG A 37 7.88 6.18 1.77
C ARG A 37 6.82 5.20 2.23
N CYS A 38 5.64 5.74 2.48
CA CYS A 38 4.51 4.97 2.98
C CYS A 38 3.36 5.05 1.98
N LEU A 39 2.72 3.91 1.73
CA LEU A 39 1.48 3.84 0.95
C LEU A 39 0.36 3.37 1.88
N SER A 40 -0.77 4.06 1.87
CA SER A 40 -2.00 3.59 2.51
C SER A 40 -3.11 3.47 1.47
N TRP A 41 -3.68 2.28 1.31
CA TRP A 41 -4.71 2.01 0.31
C TRP A 41 -5.81 1.09 0.85
N ASN A 42 -7.05 1.53 0.75
CA ASN A 42 -8.20 0.63 0.84
C ASN A 42 -8.41 -0.10 -0.50
N THR A 43 -8.13 -1.41 -0.53
CA THR A 43 -8.08 -2.17 -1.80
C THR A 43 -9.43 -2.72 -2.24
N ARG A 44 -10.48 -2.61 -1.39
CA ARG A 44 -11.86 -3.07 -1.69
C ARG A 44 -11.90 -4.48 -2.30
N SER A 45 -11.01 -5.36 -1.83
CA SER A 45 -10.61 -6.68 -2.37
C SER A 45 -9.35 -6.63 -3.23
N LEU A 46 -8.25 -7.14 -2.65
CA LEU A 46 -6.92 -7.07 -3.23
C LEU A 46 -6.81 -7.89 -4.53
N PHE A 47 -7.44 -9.06 -4.61
CA PHE A 47 -7.41 -9.92 -5.80
C PHE A 47 -8.61 -9.70 -6.74
N SER A 48 -9.36 -8.60 -6.56
CA SER A 48 -10.45 -8.27 -7.47
C SER A 48 -9.94 -7.93 -8.86
N LEU A 49 -10.66 -8.39 -9.87
CA LEU A 49 -10.43 -8.08 -11.28
C LEU A 49 -11.45 -7.05 -11.75
N HIS A 50 -11.00 -6.06 -12.51
CA HIS A 50 -11.84 -5.06 -13.15
C HIS A 50 -11.54 -4.99 -14.64
N ARG A 51 -12.58 -4.68 -15.43
CA ARG A 51 -12.44 -4.44 -16.87
C ARG A 51 -12.12 -2.97 -17.10
N THR A 52 -11.13 -2.70 -17.93
CA THR A 52 -10.82 -1.36 -18.41
C THR A 52 -11.76 -0.97 -19.54
N SER A 53 -11.76 0.32 -19.89
CA SER A 53 -12.48 0.84 -21.06
C SER A 53 -12.01 0.20 -22.37
N ASP A 54 -10.75 -0.21 -22.43
CA ASP A 54 -10.13 -0.86 -23.59
C ASP A 54 -10.48 -2.36 -23.69
N GLY A 55 -11.17 -2.91 -22.68
CA GLY A 55 -11.61 -4.30 -22.62
C GLY A 55 -10.65 -5.25 -21.89
N ASP A 56 -9.48 -4.76 -21.48
CA ASP A 56 -8.49 -5.53 -20.74
C ASP A 56 -8.94 -5.79 -19.30
N MET A 57 -8.46 -6.89 -18.72
CA MET A 57 -8.69 -7.21 -17.31
C MET A 57 -7.46 -6.84 -16.48
N ILE A 58 -7.67 -6.04 -15.44
CA ILE A 58 -6.62 -5.64 -14.50
C ILE A 58 -7.00 -6.13 -13.11
N SER A 59 -6.01 -6.63 -12.37
CA SER A 59 -6.18 -6.99 -10.96
C SER A 59 -5.69 -5.87 -10.06
N ASN A 60 -6.38 -5.61 -8.94
CA ASN A 60 -5.94 -4.63 -7.96
C ASN A 60 -4.56 -4.97 -7.39
N ASN A 61 -4.25 -6.27 -7.26
CA ASN A 61 -2.94 -6.74 -6.81
C ASN A 61 -1.83 -6.37 -7.79
N SER A 62 -2.06 -6.50 -9.10
CA SER A 62 -1.10 -6.08 -10.13
C SER A 62 -0.83 -4.58 -10.05
N SER A 63 -1.89 -3.76 -9.99
CA SER A 63 -1.74 -2.31 -9.88
C SER A 63 -1.03 -1.88 -8.59
N LEU A 64 -1.32 -2.57 -7.48
CA LEU A 64 -0.60 -2.36 -6.22
C LEU A 64 0.89 -2.68 -6.38
N GLN A 65 1.21 -3.85 -6.92
CA GLN A 65 2.58 -4.30 -7.11
C GLN A 65 3.37 -3.34 -8.00
N ASP A 66 2.80 -2.98 -9.15
CA ASP A 66 3.44 -2.05 -10.09
C ASP A 66 3.80 -0.72 -9.40
N PHE A 67 2.85 -0.15 -8.64
CA PHE A 67 3.07 1.09 -7.91
C PHE A 67 4.08 0.94 -6.76
N VAL A 68 3.95 -0.10 -5.93
CA VAL A 68 4.85 -0.34 -4.80
C VAL A 68 6.30 -0.50 -5.25
N TYR A 69 6.51 -1.17 -6.38
CA TYR A 69 7.85 -1.40 -6.93
C TYR A 69 8.39 -0.20 -7.72
N SER A 70 7.55 0.53 -8.48
CA SER A 70 7.98 1.73 -9.20
C SER A 70 8.37 2.84 -8.23
N GLU A 71 7.50 3.09 -7.24
CA GLU A 71 7.68 4.13 -6.23
C GLU A 71 8.52 3.65 -5.05
N GLN A 72 9.05 2.43 -5.11
CA GLN A 72 10.03 1.90 -4.15
C GLN A 72 9.59 2.15 -2.69
N ILE A 73 8.32 1.84 -2.42
CA ILE A 73 7.66 2.09 -1.13
C ILE A 73 8.34 1.29 -0.01
N ASP A 74 8.48 1.87 1.18
CA ASP A 74 9.12 1.21 2.31
C ASP A 74 8.11 0.51 3.23
N ILE A 75 6.93 1.13 3.39
CA ILE A 75 5.84 0.61 4.23
C ILE A 75 4.53 0.67 3.46
N VAL A 76 3.81 -0.45 3.40
CA VAL A 76 2.52 -0.55 2.72
C VAL A 76 1.44 -0.88 3.76
N PHE A 77 0.39 -0.09 3.82
CA PHE A 77 -0.80 -0.30 4.65
C PHE A 77 -2.00 -0.57 3.75
N LEU A 78 -2.59 -1.75 3.85
CA LEU A 78 -3.78 -2.14 3.10
C LEU A 78 -4.95 -2.41 4.02
N THR A 79 -6.14 -1.97 3.61
CA THR A 79 -7.41 -2.27 4.28
C THR A 79 -8.42 -2.82 3.30
N GLU A 80 -9.44 -3.51 3.81
CA GLU A 80 -10.45 -4.21 3.00
C GLU A 80 -9.79 -5.17 2.00
N THR A 81 -8.85 -6.00 2.47
CA THR A 81 -8.03 -6.85 1.58
C THR A 81 -8.77 -8.08 1.05
N TRP A 82 -9.76 -8.57 1.80
CA TRP A 82 -10.51 -9.82 1.53
C TRP A 82 -9.63 -11.07 1.33
N LEU A 83 -8.46 -11.10 1.97
CA LEU A 83 -7.57 -12.25 1.97
C LEU A 83 -8.06 -13.36 2.91
N SER A 84 -7.46 -14.53 2.72
CA SER A 84 -7.68 -15.74 3.51
C SER A 84 -6.46 -16.64 3.40
N ASP A 85 -6.44 -17.72 4.17
CA ASP A 85 -5.41 -18.78 4.16
C ASP A 85 -5.12 -19.38 2.77
N LYS A 86 -5.95 -19.10 1.76
CA LYS A 86 -5.73 -19.49 0.36
C LYS A 86 -4.75 -18.60 -0.41
N HIS A 87 -4.47 -17.41 0.10
CA HIS A 87 -3.57 -16.43 -0.52
C HIS A 87 -2.25 -16.43 0.24
N PHE A 88 -1.15 -16.64 -0.46
CA PHE A 88 0.18 -16.62 0.14
C PHE A 88 0.72 -15.20 0.18
N ASP A 89 1.50 -14.86 1.20
CA ASP A 89 2.08 -13.51 1.33
C ASP A 89 2.95 -13.13 0.13
N ALA A 90 3.68 -14.11 -0.42
CA ALA A 90 4.50 -13.96 -1.62
C ALA A 90 3.69 -13.62 -2.90
N GLU A 91 2.37 -13.84 -2.90
CA GLU A 91 1.49 -13.44 -4.01
C GLU A 91 1.09 -11.96 -3.90
N VAL A 92 1.11 -11.39 -2.69
CA VAL A 92 0.75 -10.00 -2.43
C VAL A 92 1.94 -9.09 -2.71
N LEU A 93 3.08 -9.36 -2.09
CA LEU A 93 4.34 -8.66 -2.33
C LEU A 93 5.49 -9.67 -2.42
N ARG A 94 6.56 -9.31 -3.14
CA ARG A 94 7.76 -10.13 -3.27
C ARG A 94 8.43 -10.37 -1.90
N GLN A 95 9.33 -11.34 -1.86
CA GLN A 95 10.01 -11.80 -0.63
C GLN A 95 10.89 -10.73 0.04
N ASP A 96 11.14 -9.58 -0.60
CA ASP A 96 11.83 -8.44 0.01
C ASP A 96 10.93 -7.60 0.93
N TYR A 97 9.67 -8.00 1.12
CA TYR A 97 8.76 -7.43 2.10
C TYR A 97 8.36 -8.45 3.16
N ASN A 98 8.47 -8.05 4.41
CA ASN A 98 7.86 -8.76 5.53
C ASN A 98 6.39 -8.37 5.61
N VAL A 99 5.50 -9.36 5.50
CA VAL A 99 4.04 -9.15 5.50
C VAL A 99 3.45 -9.54 6.85
N PHE A 100 2.66 -8.64 7.43
CA PHE A 100 1.90 -8.82 8.65
C PHE A 100 0.42 -8.58 8.35
N ARG A 101 -0.44 -9.58 8.51
CA ARG A 101 -1.86 -9.43 8.15
C ARG A 101 -2.81 -10.06 9.14
N VAL A 102 -4.04 -9.54 9.13
CA VAL A 102 -5.17 -10.11 9.87
C VAL A 102 -6.34 -10.30 8.91
N ASP A 103 -6.55 -11.55 8.53
CA ASP A 103 -7.64 -11.96 7.66
C ASP A 103 -8.94 -12.10 8.48
N ARG A 104 -10.05 -11.56 7.96
CA ARG A 104 -11.35 -11.68 8.63
C ARG A 104 -12.11 -12.90 8.11
N LYS A 105 -12.20 -13.95 8.90
CA LYS A 105 -13.06 -15.12 8.62
C LYS A 105 -14.49 -14.86 9.08
N CYS A 106 -15.47 -15.14 8.21
CA CYS A 106 -16.91 -15.17 8.54
C CYS A 106 -17.50 -13.87 9.11
N LYS A 107 -16.97 -12.70 8.73
CA LYS A 107 -17.50 -11.38 9.12
C LYS A 107 -17.79 -10.52 7.89
N THR A 108 -18.61 -9.49 8.05
CA THR A 108 -18.76 -8.43 7.05
C THR A 108 -17.50 -7.56 7.01
N GLY A 109 -17.02 -7.26 5.79
CA GLY A 109 -15.79 -6.48 5.55
C GLY A 109 -14.53 -7.34 5.38
N GLY A 110 -13.49 -6.74 4.78
CA GLY A 110 -12.21 -7.39 4.51
C GLY A 110 -11.21 -7.37 5.67
N GLY A 111 -9.98 -7.82 5.39
CA GLY A 111 -8.86 -7.81 6.35
C GLY A 111 -8.01 -6.55 6.30
N VAL A 112 -6.95 -6.56 7.09
CA VAL A 112 -5.89 -5.54 7.08
C VAL A 112 -4.53 -6.21 6.86
N LEU A 113 -3.63 -5.50 6.18
CA LEU A 113 -2.27 -5.97 5.90
C LEU A 113 -1.31 -4.79 6.03
N ILE A 114 -0.18 -5.02 6.69
CA ILE A 114 0.96 -4.12 6.75
C ILE A 114 2.15 -4.87 6.17
N ALA A 115 2.90 -4.26 5.26
CA ALA A 115 4.14 -4.81 4.77
C ALA A 115 5.28 -3.82 4.92
N THR A 116 6.46 -4.33 5.27
CA THR A 116 7.68 -3.53 5.44
C THR A 116 8.80 -4.09 4.58
N LYS A 117 9.44 -3.22 3.80
CA LYS A 117 10.59 -3.60 2.99
C LYS A 117 11.79 -3.93 3.86
N GLU A 118 12.38 -5.11 3.69
CA GLU A 118 13.43 -5.63 4.57
C GLU A 118 14.66 -4.72 4.60
N SER A 119 15.11 -4.22 3.44
CA SER A 119 16.24 -3.30 3.34
C SER A 119 15.99 -1.93 3.98
N SER A 120 14.73 -1.60 4.24
CA SER A 120 14.34 -0.36 4.92
C SER A 120 14.51 -0.48 6.43
N PHE A 121 14.41 -1.69 6.98
CA PHE A 121 14.46 -2.00 8.42
C PHE A 121 15.50 -3.09 8.73
N THR A 122 16.76 -2.79 8.49
CA THR A 122 17.84 -3.64 9.00
C THR A 122 18.01 -3.40 10.50
N GLU A 123 17.89 -4.47 11.29
CA GLU A 123 18.16 -4.44 12.72
C GLU A 123 19.61 -3.96 12.93
N THR A 124 19.78 -2.81 13.56
CA THR A 124 21.12 -2.38 13.99
C THR A 124 21.45 -3.20 15.22
N LYS A 125 22.09 -4.36 15.04
CA LYS A 125 22.77 -5.03 16.15
C LYS A 125 23.88 -4.10 16.63
N GLN A 126 23.61 -3.35 17.69
CA GLN A 126 24.62 -2.65 18.49
C GLN A 126 25.32 -3.64 19.42
#